data_AF-A0A4U1C5H1-F1
#
_entry.id   AF-A0A4U1C5H1-F1
#
_cell.length_a   1.000
_cell.length_b   1.000
_cell.length_c   1.000
_cell.angle_alpha   90.00
_cell.angle_beta   90.00
_cell.angle_gamma   90.00
#
_symmetry.space_group_name_H-M   'P 1'
#
loop_
_entity.id
_entity.type
_entity.pdbx_description
1 polymer ?
#
loop_
_entity_poly.entity_id
_entity_poly.type
_entity_poly.pdbx_seq_one_letter_code
_entity_poly.pdbx_strand_id
1 'polypeptide(L)'
;MKTFLLSLHSEYYKTRKTLAFWGAIVLPVFLCTVVFIGYYIKADDVMKKLAKVPPIAIWGQYSFAIVGVMGTLLLPMYLVFMTYSVNNIEHKADTWKSLFSLPIPKWKIYYSKALYTVLLITLSMLLFVGLTLAYGYILGWLKPQLTLQNADMAKVTSYLAVIYLKMFLASLGIISIQFLMSLVWKDFLKPMGIGFLLLVTAMIVLKWEYSYLIPFTHPIKALMSSSGKEVEILTKEVWVSFAYAAVFFTAGYFIVIKKSVK
;
A
#
# COMPACT_ATOMS: atom_id res chain seq x y z
N MET A 1 19.80 -4.16 -20.40
CA MET A 1 18.64 -4.72 -19.67
C MET A 1 19.05 -5.73 -18.59
N LYS A 2 19.93 -6.72 -18.89
CA LYS A 2 20.40 -7.72 -17.90
C LYS A 2 20.87 -7.14 -16.56
N THR A 3 21.70 -6.10 -16.56
CA THR A 3 22.22 -5.47 -15.32
C THR A 3 21.12 -4.88 -14.41
N PHE A 4 20.02 -4.37 -14.98
CA PHE A 4 18.91 -3.80 -14.21
C PHE A 4 18.14 -4.91 -13.48
N LEU A 5 17.84 -6.01 -14.19
CA LEU A 5 17.19 -7.18 -13.60
C LEU A 5 18.06 -7.84 -12.52
N LEU A 6 19.37 -7.92 -12.74
CA LEU A 6 20.31 -8.40 -11.71
C LEU A 6 20.30 -7.50 -10.46
N SER A 7 20.25 -6.18 -10.65
CA SER A 7 20.14 -5.24 -9.53
C SER A 7 18.83 -5.43 -8.78
N LEU A 8 17.71 -5.59 -9.48
CA LEU A 8 16.40 -5.86 -8.86
C LEU A 8 16.39 -7.20 -8.11
N HIS A 9 17.01 -8.25 -8.69
CA HIS A 9 17.14 -9.54 -8.02
C HIS A 9 18.00 -9.45 -6.77
N SER A 10 19.05 -8.61 -6.79
CA SER A 10 19.86 -8.35 -5.59
C SER A 10 19.04 -7.71 -4.47
N GLU A 11 18.10 -6.81 -4.79
CA GLU A 11 17.21 -6.19 -3.80
C GLU A 11 16.30 -7.23 -3.14
N TYR A 12 15.80 -8.20 -3.92
CA TYR A 12 15.06 -9.34 -3.36
C TYR A 12 15.91 -10.16 -2.37
N TYR A 13 17.13 -10.54 -2.75
CA TYR A 13 17.99 -11.34 -1.86
C TYR A 13 18.40 -10.60 -0.59
N LYS A 14 18.57 -9.27 -0.65
CA LYS A 14 18.84 -8.44 0.53
C LYS A 14 17.66 -8.41 1.48
N THR A 15 16.44 -8.34 0.95
CA THR A 15 15.23 -8.04 1.74
C THR A 15 14.43 -9.27 2.15
N ARG A 16 14.60 -10.43 1.50
CA ARG A 16 13.81 -11.67 1.74
C ARG A 16 13.76 -12.16 3.20
N LYS A 17 14.80 -11.85 3.99
CA LYS A 17 14.90 -12.21 5.42
C LYS A 17 14.68 -11.02 6.35
N THR A 18 14.17 -9.91 5.83
CA THR A 18 14.01 -8.66 6.56
C THR A 18 12.53 -8.35 6.78
N LEU A 19 12.27 -7.40 7.69
CA LEU A 19 10.93 -6.89 7.93
C LEU A 19 10.29 -6.22 6.71
N ALA A 20 11.07 -5.76 5.73
CA ALA A 20 10.50 -5.22 4.49
C ALA A 20 9.71 -6.29 3.72
N PHE A 21 10.31 -7.46 3.48
CA PHE A 21 9.66 -8.54 2.75
C PHE A 21 8.52 -9.16 3.57
N TRP A 22 8.79 -9.50 4.83
CA TRP A 22 7.77 -10.10 5.70
C TRP A 22 6.64 -9.13 6.02
N GLY A 23 6.91 -7.83 6.16
CA GLY A 23 5.89 -6.80 6.39
C GLY A 23 4.87 -6.72 5.25
N ALA A 24 5.29 -6.95 4.00
CA ALA A 24 4.37 -7.00 2.86
C ALA A 24 3.38 -8.18 2.91
N ILE A 25 3.73 -9.27 3.59
CA ILE A 25 2.93 -10.49 3.69
C ILE A 25 2.13 -10.54 5.00
N VAL A 26 2.82 -10.29 6.12
CA VAL A 26 2.27 -10.39 7.47
C VAL A 26 1.13 -9.40 7.67
N LEU A 27 1.25 -8.17 7.15
CA LEU A 27 0.19 -7.16 7.32
C LEU A 27 -1.14 -7.59 6.67
N PRO A 28 -1.20 -7.97 5.38
CA PRO A 28 -2.42 -8.52 4.79
C PRO A 28 -2.96 -9.74 5.52
N VAL A 29 -2.10 -10.71 5.85
CA VAL A 29 -2.50 -11.94 6.53
C VAL A 29 -3.12 -11.64 7.89
N PHE A 30 -2.46 -10.81 8.70
CA PHE A 30 -2.93 -10.43 10.02
C PHE A 30 -4.28 -9.70 9.95
N LEU A 31 -4.39 -8.65 9.14
CA LEU A 31 -5.61 -7.84 9.07
C LEU A 31 -6.80 -8.67 8.56
N CYS A 32 -6.61 -9.42 7.47
CA CYS A 32 -7.68 -10.23 6.88
C CYS A 32 -8.13 -11.34 7.86
N THR A 33 -7.18 -11.95 8.59
CA THR A 33 -7.48 -13.00 9.58
C THR A 33 -8.27 -12.43 10.75
N VAL A 34 -7.88 -11.28 11.29
CA VAL A 34 -8.59 -10.64 12.41
C VAL A 34 -10.03 -10.29 12.03
N VAL A 35 -10.24 -9.72 10.84
CA VAL A 35 -11.60 -9.40 10.36
C VAL A 35 -12.40 -10.68 10.11
N PHE A 36 -11.81 -11.70 9.51
CA PHE A 36 -12.44 -13.01 9.32
C PHE A 36 -12.92 -13.62 10.65
N ILE A 37 -12.05 -13.67 11.66
CA ILE A 37 -12.39 -14.18 13.00
C ILE A 37 -13.52 -13.35 13.62
N GLY A 38 -13.46 -12.02 13.50
CA GLY A 38 -14.50 -11.12 14.01
C GLY A 38 -15.88 -11.40 13.42
N TYR A 39 -15.95 -11.60 12.10
CA TYR A 39 -17.20 -11.97 11.42
C TYR A 39 -17.65 -13.40 11.69
N TYR A 40 -16.70 -14.34 11.88
CA TYR A 40 -17.01 -15.72 12.23
C TYR A 40 -17.66 -15.82 13.61
N ILE A 41 -17.12 -15.12 14.62
CA ILE A 41 -17.64 -15.12 15.99
C ILE A 41 -19.00 -14.41 16.06
N LYS A 42 -19.15 -13.28 15.35
CA LYS A 42 -20.37 -12.44 15.40
C LYS A 42 -21.38 -12.76 14.29
N ALA A 43 -21.28 -13.93 13.65
CA ALA A 43 -22.09 -14.27 12.48
C ALA A 43 -23.61 -14.16 12.77
N ASP A 44 -24.05 -14.53 13.96
CA ASP A 44 -25.47 -14.49 14.35
C ASP A 44 -25.97 -13.05 14.55
N ASP A 45 -25.15 -12.18 15.13
CA ASP A 45 -25.47 -10.76 15.31
C ASP A 45 -25.48 -10.00 13.98
N VAL A 46 -24.53 -10.34 13.10
CA VAL A 46 -24.48 -9.82 11.73
C VAL A 46 -25.74 -10.21 10.98
N MET A 47 -26.19 -11.46 11.10
CA MET A 47 -27.44 -11.92 10.50
C MET A 47 -28.67 -11.20 11.06
N LYS A 48 -28.76 -11.02 12.38
CA LYS A 48 -29.88 -10.27 12.98
C LYS A 48 -29.96 -8.83 12.47
N LYS A 49 -28.81 -8.19 12.22
CA LYS A 49 -28.74 -6.82 11.67
C LYS A 49 -28.96 -6.76 10.17
N LEU A 50 -28.60 -7.81 9.43
CA LEU A 50 -28.58 -7.83 7.97
C LEU A 50 -29.59 -8.80 7.34
N ALA A 51 -30.55 -9.31 8.11
CA ALA A 51 -31.51 -10.33 7.67
C ALA A 51 -32.31 -9.96 6.41
N LYS A 52 -32.43 -8.66 6.08
CA LYS A 52 -33.15 -8.16 4.89
C LYS A 52 -32.23 -7.54 3.82
N VAL A 53 -30.92 -7.65 3.99
CA VAL A 53 -29.93 -6.99 3.14
C VAL A 53 -29.46 -7.97 2.06
N PRO A 54 -29.31 -7.53 0.79
CA PRO A 54 -28.87 -8.43 -0.28
C PRO A 54 -27.45 -8.96 -0.01
N PRO A 55 -27.12 -10.19 -0.43
CA PRO A 55 -25.80 -10.81 -0.20
C PRO A 55 -24.60 -9.95 -0.64
N ILE A 56 -24.77 -9.16 -1.70
CA ILE A 56 -23.74 -8.24 -2.21
C ILE A 56 -23.38 -7.14 -1.20
N ALA A 57 -24.35 -6.66 -0.42
CA ALA A 57 -24.11 -5.64 0.59
C ALA A 57 -23.47 -6.23 1.86
N ILE A 58 -23.69 -7.52 2.16
CA ILE A 58 -22.94 -8.23 3.21
C ILE A 58 -21.47 -8.35 2.81
N TRP A 59 -21.18 -8.72 1.55
CA TRP A 59 -19.84 -8.67 0.98
C TRP A 59 -19.23 -7.26 1.03
N GLY A 60 -20.02 -6.24 0.72
CA GLY A 60 -19.62 -4.83 0.82
C GLY A 60 -19.18 -4.45 2.23
N GLN A 61 -19.94 -4.83 3.26
CA GLN A 61 -19.58 -4.56 4.65
C GLN A 61 -18.34 -5.34 5.11
N TYR A 62 -18.24 -6.61 4.74
CA TYR A 62 -17.09 -7.45 5.06
C TYR A 62 -15.81 -6.88 4.43
N SER A 63 -15.84 -6.62 3.12
CA SER A 63 -14.71 -6.02 2.40
C SER A 63 -14.38 -4.62 2.91
N PHE A 64 -15.39 -3.78 3.20
CA PHE A 64 -15.18 -2.44 3.74
C PHE A 64 -14.53 -2.46 5.13
N ALA A 65 -14.80 -3.46 5.96
CA ALA A 65 -14.11 -3.60 7.26
C ALA A 65 -12.59 -3.79 7.09
N ILE A 66 -12.16 -4.46 6.01
CA ILE A 66 -10.74 -4.66 5.70
C ILE A 66 -10.17 -3.43 4.99
N VAL A 67 -10.78 -3.05 3.87
CA VAL A 67 -10.35 -1.94 3.02
C VAL A 67 -10.38 -0.61 3.79
N GLY A 68 -11.37 -0.40 4.66
CA GLY A 68 -11.53 0.80 5.44
C GLY A 68 -10.40 1.01 6.45
N VAL A 69 -10.06 -0.04 7.21
CA VAL A 69 -8.94 0.01 8.17
C VAL A 69 -7.60 0.13 7.42
N MET A 70 -7.46 -0.62 6.32
CA MET A 70 -6.26 -0.56 5.50
C MET A 70 -6.07 0.83 4.86
N GLY A 71 -7.08 1.35 4.18
CA GLY A 71 -6.97 2.56 3.35
C GLY A 71 -6.94 3.88 4.09
N THR A 72 -7.31 3.90 5.36
CA THR A 72 -7.33 5.12 6.16
C THR A 72 -6.01 5.35 6.88
N LEU A 73 -5.77 4.61 7.96
CA LEU A 73 -4.61 4.79 8.83
C LEU A 73 -3.44 3.90 8.43
N LEU A 74 -3.71 2.62 8.19
CA LEU A 74 -2.65 1.61 8.07
C LEU A 74 -1.83 1.78 6.79
N LEU A 75 -2.46 2.11 5.66
CA LEU A 75 -1.77 2.22 4.38
C LEU A 75 -0.71 3.33 4.41
N PRO A 76 -1.02 4.61 4.73
CA PRO A 76 0.01 5.63 4.82
C PRO A 76 1.16 5.25 5.76
N MET A 77 0.87 4.66 6.92
CA MET A 77 1.88 4.20 7.88
C MET A 77 2.74 3.04 7.33
N TYR A 78 2.09 2.09 6.67
CA TYR A 78 2.75 0.97 6.00
C TYR A 78 3.70 1.45 4.90
N LEU A 79 3.30 2.44 4.09
CA LEU A 79 4.15 2.99 3.02
C LEU A 79 5.41 3.66 3.58
N VAL A 80 5.26 4.44 4.65
CA VAL A 80 6.37 5.07 5.38
C VAL A 80 7.33 4.00 5.89
N PHE A 81 6.80 2.97 6.56
CA PHE A 81 7.59 1.87 7.08
C PHE A 81 8.32 1.08 5.99
N MET A 82 7.63 0.76 4.89
CA MET A 82 8.18 -0.05 3.80
C MET A 82 9.27 0.66 3.02
N THR A 83 9.02 1.91 2.62
CA THR A 83 10.00 2.73 1.89
C THR A 83 11.24 2.97 2.72
N TYR A 84 11.10 3.13 4.04
CA TYR A 84 12.26 3.18 4.94
C TYR A 84 12.97 1.83 5.04
N SER A 85 12.23 0.75 5.30
CA SER A 85 12.81 -0.58 5.55
C SER A 85 13.67 -1.09 4.39
N VAL A 86 13.29 -0.80 3.15
CA VAL A 86 14.09 -1.16 1.97
C VAL A 86 15.42 -0.39 1.91
N ASN A 87 15.42 0.92 2.21
CA ASN A 87 16.63 1.76 2.21
C ASN A 87 17.51 1.57 3.46
N ASN A 88 16.89 1.16 4.57
CA ASN A 88 17.57 0.97 5.85
C ASN A 88 18.62 -0.14 5.82
N ILE A 89 18.50 -1.11 4.90
CA ILE A 89 19.47 -2.19 4.73
C ILE A 89 20.84 -1.61 4.36
N GLU A 90 20.88 -0.67 3.43
CA GLU A 90 22.12 0.01 3.03
C GLU A 90 22.62 1.01 4.07
N HIS A 91 21.72 1.65 4.82
CA HIS A 91 22.13 2.55 5.90
C HIS A 91 22.76 1.80 7.07
N LYS A 92 22.20 0.65 7.45
CA LYS A 92 22.73 -0.17 8.55
C LYS A 92 24.06 -0.84 8.21
N ALA A 93 24.24 -1.23 6.95
CA ALA A 93 25.45 -1.91 6.51
C ALA A 93 26.52 -0.95 5.95
N ASP A 94 26.24 0.36 5.90
CA ASP A 94 27.06 1.39 5.25
C ASP A 94 27.51 1.02 3.81
N THR A 95 26.69 0.23 3.11
CA THR A 95 27.04 -0.35 1.81
C THR A 95 26.84 0.60 0.63
N TRP A 96 26.31 1.82 0.85
CA TRP A 96 26.12 2.81 -0.21
C TRP A 96 27.42 3.10 -0.99
N LYS A 97 28.57 3.17 -0.31
CA LYS A 97 29.86 3.42 -0.97
C LYS A 97 30.27 2.24 -1.86
N SER A 98 30.14 1.02 -1.34
CA SER A 98 30.43 -0.22 -2.07
C SER A 98 29.48 -0.41 -3.26
N LEU A 99 28.20 -0.07 -3.09
CA LEU A 99 27.20 -0.17 -4.15
C LEU A 99 27.49 0.79 -5.30
N PHE A 100 28.01 1.99 -5.01
CA PHE A 100 28.38 2.99 -6.01
C PHE A 100 29.78 2.82 -6.61
N SER A 101 30.63 1.97 -6.05
CA SER A 101 31.92 1.61 -6.66
C SER A 101 31.79 0.49 -7.69
N LEU A 102 30.67 -0.22 -7.72
CA LEU A 102 30.38 -1.20 -8.76
C LEU A 102 30.35 -0.53 -10.15
N PRO A 103 30.77 -1.21 -11.22
CA PRO A 103 30.69 -0.72 -12.60
C PRO A 103 29.25 -0.76 -13.14
N ILE A 104 28.29 -0.32 -12.33
CA ILE A 104 26.86 -0.25 -12.64
C ILE A 104 26.45 1.23 -12.58
N PRO A 105 25.79 1.76 -13.61
CA PRO A 105 25.37 3.15 -13.59
C PRO A 105 24.35 3.40 -12.47
N LYS A 106 24.54 4.51 -11.73
CA LYS A 106 23.75 4.87 -10.54
C LYS A 106 22.23 4.86 -10.77
N TRP A 107 21.77 5.22 -11.97
CA TRP A 107 20.34 5.21 -12.30
C TRP A 107 19.74 3.81 -12.23
N LYS A 108 20.48 2.77 -12.65
CA LYS A 108 19.99 1.38 -12.57
C LYS A 108 19.83 0.95 -11.12
N ILE A 109 20.74 1.35 -10.25
CA ILE A 109 20.72 1.05 -8.81
C ILE A 109 19.55 1.77 -8.12
N TYR A 110 19.37 3.06 -8.43
CA TYR A 110 18.30 3.86 -7.87
C TYR A 110 16.92 3.34 -8.28
N TYR A 111 16.68 3.19 -9.58
CA TYR A 111 15.37 2.80 -10.10
C TYR A 111 15.06 1.31 -9.85
N SER A 112 16.06 0.43 -9.77
CA SER A 112 15.80 -0.97 -9.38
C SER A 112 15.28 -1.04 -7.95
N LYS A 113 15.86 -0.25 -7.03
CA LYS A 113 15.42 -0.18 -5.64
C LYS A 113 14.05 0.47 -5.51
N ALA A 114 13.81 1.60 -6.18
CA ALA A 114 12.51 2.25 -6.19
C ALA A 114 11.42 1.31 -6.75
N LEU A 115 11.70 0.65 -7.88
CA LEU A 115 10.80 -0.34 -8.47
C LEU A 115 10.57 -1.53 -7.53
N TYR A 116 11.61 -2.03 -6.86
CA TYR A 116 11.48 -3.10 -5.89
C TYR A 116 10.56 -2.73 -4.71
N THR A 117 10.68 -1.51 -4.17
CA THR A 117 9.76 -0.99 -3.15
C THR A 117 8.32 -0.97 -3.66
N VAL A 118 8.10 -0.48 -4.88
CA VAL A 118 6.76 -0.46 -5.50
C VAL A 118 6.22 -1.89 -5.70
N LEU A 119 7.06 -2.84 -6.11
CA LEU A 119 6.69 -4.25 -6.27
C LEU A 119 6.30 -4.91 -4.95
N LEU A 120 7.00 -4.64 -3.84
CA LEU A 120 6.63 -5.15 -2.53
C LEU A 120 5.26 -4.63 -2.07
N ILE A 121 4.99 -3.34 -2.30
CA ILE A 121 3.69 -2.75 -1.98
C ILE A 121 2.60 -3.35 -2.89
N THR A 122 2.89 -3.54 -4.18
CA THR A 122 1.99 -4.19 -5.12
C THR A 122 1.66 -5.62 -4.67
N LEU A 123 2.66 -6.40 -4.26
CA LEU A 123 2.48 -7.74 -3.69
C LEU A 123 1.54 -7.69 -2.48
N SER A 124 1.74 -6.73 -1.57
CA SER A 124 0.87 -6.56 -0.41
C SER A 124 -0.59 -6.28 -0.81
N MET A 125 -0.81 -5.40 -1.79
CA MET A 125 -2.15 -5.10 -2.31
C MET A 125 -2.81 -6.31 -2.97
N LEU A 126 -2.05 -7.10 -3.75
CA LEU A 126 -2.55 -8.33 -4.34
C LEU A 126 -2.93 -9.36 -3.29
N LEU A 127 -2.12 -9.49 -2.22
CA LEU A 127 -2.44 -10.35 -1.08
C LEU A 127 -3.71 -9.90 -0.37
N PHE A 128 -3.92 -8.59 -0.19
CA PHE A 128 -5.17 -8.08 0.37
C PHE A 128 -6.39 -8.47 -0.46
N VAL A 129 -6.34 -8.33 -1.78
CA VAL A 129 -7.43 -8.75 -2.69
C VAL A 129 -7.65 -10.27 -2.55
N GLY A 130 -6.60 -11.06 -2.69
CA GLY A 130 -6.68 -12.51 -2.67
C GLY A 130 -7.18 -13.07 -1.34
N LEU A 131 -6.65 -12.58 -0.22
CA LEU A 131 -7.03 -13.04 1.12
C LEU A 131 -8.45 -12.59 1.51
N THR A 132 -8.86 -11.38 1.13
CA THR A 132 -10.24 -10.91 1.36
C THR A 132 -11.23 -11.84 0.65
N LEU A 133 -10.97 -12.19 -0.61
CA LEU A 133 -11.82 -13.12 -1.35
C LEU A 133 -11.78 -14.51 -0.73
N ALA A 134 -10.58 -15.07 -0.48
CA ALA A 134 -10.42 -16.41 0.08
C ALA A 134 -11.13 -16.58 1.43
N TYR A 135 -10.93 -15.64 2.35
CA TYR A 135 -11.59 -15.68 3.66
C TYR A 135 -13.08 -15.40 3.58
N GLY A 136 -13.54 -14.55 2.67
CA GLY A 136 -14.98 -14.37 2.45
C GLY A 136 -15.65 -15.64 1.92
N TYR A 137 -15.00 -16.39 1.02
CA TYR A 137 -15.49 -17.70 0.57
C TYR A 137 -15.53 -18.73 1.69
N ILE A 138 -14.43 -18.86 2.44
CA ILE A 138 -14.35 -19.77 3.59
C ILE A 138 -15.43 -19.42 4.62
N LEU A 139 -15.65 -18.13 4.89
CA LEU A 139 -16.70 -17.67 5.80
C LEU A 139 -18.10 -18.06 5.29
N GLY A 140 -18.35 -17.91 4.00
CA GLY A 140 -19.60 -18.34 3.37
C GLY A 140 -19.84 -19.85 3.46
N TRP A 141 -18.78 -20.67 3.45
CA TRP A 141 -18.87 -22.12 3.65
C TRP A 141 -19.11 -22.51 5.11
N LEU A 142 -18.38 -21.88 6.03
CA LEU A 142 -18.49 -22.17 7.47
C LEU A 142 -19.79 -21.63 8.09
N LYS A 143 -20.32 -20.53 7.54
CA LYS A 143 -21.54 -19.87 8.00
C LYS A 143 -22.47 -19.60 6.80
N PRO A 144 -23.14 -20.64 6.25
CA PRO A 144 -24.04 -20.49 5.11
C PRO A 144 -25.17 -19.48 5.35
N GLN A 145 -25.54 -19.26 6.62
CA GLN A 145 -26.51 -18.24 7.03
C GLN A 145 -26.18 -16.85 6.50
N LEU A 146 -24.90 -16.47 6.35
CA LEU A 146 -24.50 -15.16 5.83
C LEU A 146 -24.85 -14.96 4.35
N THR A 147 -25.32 -15.99 3.65
CA THR A 147 -25.72 -15.97 2.22
C THR A 147 -24.64 -15.45 1.27
N LEU A 148 -23.38 -15.36 1.72
CA LEU A 148 -22.26 -14.81 0.95
C LEU A 148 -22.07 -15.54 -0.38
N GLN A 149 -22.38 -16.83 -0.45
CA GLN A 149 -22.28 -17.65 -1.66
C GLN A 149 -23.26 -17.22 -2.77
N ASN A 150 -24.37 -16.57 -2.42
CA ASN A 150 -25.41 -16.17 -3.36
C ASN A 150 -25.13 -14.81 -4.02
N ALA A 151 -24.02 -14.15 -3.68
CA ALA A 151 -23.65 -12.89 -4.30
C ALA A 151 -22.97 -13.10 -5.67
N ASP A 152 -23.11 -12.10 -6.54
CA ASP A 152 -22.42 -12.05 -7.83
C ASP A 152 -20.90 -11.84 -7.62
N MET A 153 -20.15 -12.94 -7.63
CA MET A 153 -18.71 -12.96 -7.35
C MET A 153 -17.89 -12.19 -8.36
N ALA A 154 -18.35 -12.10 -9.61
CA ALA A 154 -17.66 -11.32 -10.64
C ALA A 154 -17.66 -9.84 -10.25
N LYS A 155 -18.81 -9.32 -9.80
CA LYS A 155 -18.94 -7.93 -9.31
C LYS A 155 -18.14 -7.67 -8.04
N VAL A 156 -18.13 -8.61 -7.08
CA VAL A 156 -17.33 -8.48 -5.85
C VAL A 156 -15.84 -8.41 -6.20
N THR A 157 -15.37 -9.32 -7.05
CA THR A 157 -13.95 -9.40 -7.44
C THR A 157 -13.52 -8.16 -8.23
N SER A 158 -14.33 -7.71 -9.19
CA SER A 158 -14.02 -6.51 -9.97
C SER A 158 -13.98 -5.26 -9.10
N TYR A 159 -14.95 -5.10 -8.20
CA TYR A 159 -15.01 -3.96 -7.28
C TYR A 159 -13.78 -3.91 -6.35
N LEU A 160 -13.43 -5.05 -5.73
CA LEU A 160 -12.25 -5.16 -4.89
C LEU A 160 -10.96 -4.84 -5.66
N ALA A 161 -10.77 -5.44 -6.83
CA ALA A 161 -9.58 -5.21 -7.65
C ALA A 161 -9.43 -3.72 -8.03
N VAL A 162 -10.53 -3.08 -8.43
CA VAL A 162 -10.55 -1.66 -8.81
C VAL A 162 -10.23 -0.76 -7.61
N ILE A 163 -10.77 -1.02 -6.42
CA ILE A 163 -10.48 -0.20 -5.24
C ILE A 163 -9.02 -0.31 -4.82
N TYR A 164 -8.50 -1.54 -4.71
CA TYR A 164 -7.10 -1.73 -4.33
C TYR A 164 -6.15 -1.14 -5.37
N LEU A 165 -6.48 -1.25 -6.66
CA LEU A 165 -5.73 -0.60 -7.74
C LEU A 165 -5.77 0.93 -7.58
N LYS A 166 -6.95 1.51 -7.38
CA LYS A 166 -7.10 2.96 -7.21
C LYS A 166 -6.33 3.47 -5.99
N MET A 167 -6.41 2.78 -4.86
CA MET A 167 -5.65 3.12 -3.65
C MET A 167 -4.15 3.00 -3.87
N PHE A 168 -3.69 1.98 -4.60
CA PHE A 168 -2.29 1.83 -4.98
C PHE A 168 -1.82 3.00 -5.83
N LEU A 169 -2.56 3.36 -6.88
CA LEU A 169 -2.24 4.49 -7.75
C LEU A 169 -2.24 5.82 -6.99
N ALA A 170 -3.24 6.04 -6.13
CA ALA A 170 -3.34 7.19 -5.24
C ALA A 170 -2.17 7.27 -4.24
N SER A 171 -1.53 6.15 -3.91
CA SER A 171 -0.42 6.08 -2.96
C SER A 171 0.97 6.32 -3.54
N LEU A 172 1.13 6.35 -4.88
CA LEU A 172 2.44 6.52 -5.52
C LEU A 172 3.17 7.82 -5.12
N GLY A 173 2.42 8.90 -4.94
CA GLY A 173 2.94 10.17 -4.43
C GLY A 173 3.54 10.03 -3.03
N ILE A 174 2.83 9.37 -2.10
CA ILE A 174 3.36 9.09 -0.75
C ILE A 174 4.63 8.23 -0.84
N ILE A 175 4.60 7.17 -1.66
CA ILE A 175 5.75 6.26 -1.85
C ILE A 175 6.97 7.05 -2.31
N SER A 176 6.82 7.92 -3.30
CA SER A 176 7.93 8.70 -3.85
C SER A 176 8.55 9.68 -2.85
N ILE A 177 7.71 10.41 -2.09
CA ILE A 177 8.17 11.34 -1.05
C ILE A 177 8.90 10.58 0.06
N GLN A 178 8.30 9.51 0.56
CA GLN A 178 8.86 8.73 1.66
C GLN A 178 10.12 7.98 1.25
N PHE A 179 10.18 7.49 0.01
CA PHE A 179 11.38 6.90 -0.56
C PHE A 179 12.53 7.91 -0.67
N LEU A 180 12.24 9.15 -1.10
CA LEU A 180 13.24 10.22 -1.13
C LEU A 180 13.76 10.55 0.28
N MET A 181 12.85 10.71 1.25
CA MET A 181 13.24 10.99 2.64
C MET A 181 14.08 9.87 3.24
N SER A 182 13.75 8.61 2.96
CA SER A 182 14.53 7.47 3.44
C SER A 182 15.89 7.30 2.74
N LEU A 183 16.15 7.95 1.61
CA LEU A 183 17.50 8.01 1.02
C LEU A 183 18.37 9.08 1.66
N VAL A 184 17.78 10.18 2.11
CA VAL A 184 18.48 11.32 2.71
C VAL A 184 18.86 11.00 4.15
N TRP A 185 17.92 10.48 4.95
CA TRP A 185 18.15 10.22 6.37
C TRP A 185 18.39 8.74 6.66
N LYS A 186 19.45 8.47 7.43
CA LYS A 186 19.73 7.15 8.00
C LYS A 186 18.85 6.83 9.21
N ASP A 187 18.33 7.86 9.89
CA ASP A 187 17.55 7.72 11.11
C ASP A 187 16.10 7.37 10.79
N PHE A 188 15.59 6.29 11.37
CA PHE A 188 14.20 5.86 11.20
C PHE A 188 13.19 6.90 11.68
N LEU A 189 13.51 7.57 12.79
CA LEU A 189 12.57 8.44 13.48
C LEU A 189 12.21 9.69 12.65
N LYS A 190 13.10 10.17 11.78
CA LYS A 190 12.87 11.37 10.97
C LYS A 190 11.86 11.14 9.83
N PRO A 191 12.06 10.22 8.87
CA PRO A 191 11.04 9.91 7.86
C PRO A 191 9.73 9.44 8.48
N MET A 192 9.80 8.63 9.53
CA MET A 192 8.61 8.13 10.20
C MET A 192 7.81 9.22 10.90
N GLY A 193 8.48 10.09 11.69
CA GLY A 193 7.84 11.20 12.38
C GLY A 193 7.20 12.19 11.41
N ILE A 194 7.91 12.54 10.33
CA ILE A 194 7.36 13.42 9.28
C ILE A 194 6.16 12.75 8.60
N GLY A 195 6.25 11.46 8.26
CA GLY A 195 5.13 10.72 7.67
C GLY A 195 3.90 10.68 8.58
N PHE A 196 4.11 10.47 9.87
CA PHE A 196 3.04 10.48 10.86
C PHE A 196 2.40 11.87 11.02
N LEU A 197 3.19 12.93 11.11
CA LEU A 197 2.67 14.31 11.17
C LEU A 197 1.85 14.65 9.91
N LEU A 198 2.34 14.29 8.72
CA LEU A 198 1.62 14.50 7.47
C LEU A 198 0.31 13.69 7.41
N LEU A 199 0.29 12.48 7.96
CA LEU A 199 -0.93 11.69 8.10
C LEU A 199 -1.95 12.39 9.02
N VAL A 200 -1.52 12.88 10.18
CA VAL A 200 -2.40 13.61 11.11
C VAL A 200 -2.94 14.88 10.44
N THR A 201 -2.08 15.66 9.78
CA THR A 201 -2.49 16.85 9.03
C THR A 201 -3.49 16.47 7.93
N ALA A 202 -3.25 15.38 7.20
CA ALA A 202 -4.16 14.89 6.16
C ALA A 202 -5.55 14.55 6.71
N MET A 203 -5.64 13.96 7.91
CA MET A 203 -6.92 13.67 8.55
C MET A 203 -7.67 14.93 8.96
N ILE A 204 -6.96 15.96 9.46
CA ILE A 204 -7.55 17.24 9.87
C ILE A 204 -8.13 17.99 8.66
N VAL A 205 -7.37 18.05 7.57
CA VAL A 205 -7.74 18.83 6.37
C VAL A 205 -8.59 18.03 5.38
N LEU A 206 -8.94 16.78 5.66
CA LEU A 206 -9.60 15.87 4.71
C LEU A 206 -10.87 16.45 4.06
N LYS A 207 -11.61 17.27 4.82
CA LYS A 207 -12.86 17.92 4.39
C LYS A 207 -12.64 19.23 3.62
N TRP A 208 -11.42 19.74 3.57
CA TRP A 208 -11.09 20.95 2.83
C TRP A 208 -11.15 20.69 1.31
N GLU A 209 -11.62 21.67 0.53
CA GLU A 209 -11.80 21.54 -0.92
C GLU A 209 -10.51 21.15 -1.65
N TYR A 210 -9.38 21.73 -1.24
CA TYR A 210 -8.06 21.50 -1.84
C TYR A 210 -7.26 20.37 -1.20
N SER A 211 -7.87 19.57 -0.35
CA SER A 211 -7.17 18.46 0.32
C SER A 211 -6.60 17.44 -0.67
N TYR A 212 -7.15 17.33 -1.89
CA TYR A 212 -6.60 16.48 -2.96
C TYR A 212 -5.16 16.88 -3.37
N LEU A 213 -4.66 18.05 -2.99
CA LEU A 213 -3.27 18.45 -3.21
C LEU A 213 -2.31 17.79 -2.22
N ILE A 214 -2.80 17.33 -1.07
CA ILE A 214 -1.98 16.76 0.01
C ILE A 214 -1.86 15.25 -0.19
N PRO A 215 -0.65 14.70 -0.47
CA PRO A 215 -0.47 13.29 -0.83
C PRO A 215 -1.03 12.30 0.19
N PHE A 216 -0.89 12.62 1.48
CA PHE A 216 -1.35 11.77 2.57
C PHE A 216 -2.89 11.66 2.67
N THR A 217 -3.64 12.54 1.99
CA THR A 217 -5.11 12.43 1.91
C THR A 217 -5.56 11.50 0.78
N HIS A 218 -4.69 11.25 -0.22
CA HIS A 218 -5.08 10.56 -1.46
C HIS A 218 -5.66 9.17 -1.21
N PRO A 219 -5.07 8.30 -0.36
CA PRO A 219 -5.63 6.97 -0.14
C PRO A 219 -7.01 7.00 0.54
N ILE A 220 -7.20 7.94 1.48
CA ILE A 220 -8.49 8.14 2.16
C ILE A 220 -9.54 8.64 1.16
N LYS A 221 -9.18 9.60 0.31
CA LYS A 221 -10.07 10.12 -0.74
C LYS A 221 -10.41 9.08 -1.79
N ALA A 222 -9.43 8.27 -2.20
CA ALA A 222 -9.63 7.17 -3.14
C ALA A 222 -10.65 6.16 -2.58
N LEU A 223 -10.58 5.87 -1.27
CA LEU A 223 -11.56 5.04 -0.59
C LEU A 223 -12.95 5.70 -0.55
N MET A 224 -13.04 6.96 -0.13
CA MET A 224 -14.31 7.68 -0.02
C MET A 224 -15.03 7.81 -1.37
N SER A 225 -14.28 8.11 -2.44
CA SER A 225 -14.84 8.23 -3.79
C SER A 225 -15.23 6.89 -4.41
N SER A 226 -14.83 5.77 -3.80
CA SER A 226 -15.20 4.42 -4.25
C SER A 226 -16.49 3.89 -3.63
N SER A 227 -17.16 4.65 -2.76
CA SER A 227 -18.42 4.22 -2.12
C SER A 227 -19.67 4.38 -3.02
N GLY A 228 -19.49 4.76 -4.30
CA GLY A 228 -20.56 4.94 -5.28
C GLY A 228 -20.81 3.72 -6.17
N LYS A 229 -21.80 3.81 -7.09
CA LYS A 229 -22.17 2.71 -8.01
C LYS A 229 -21.08 2.39 -9.05
N GLU A 230 -20.27 3.38 -9.43
CA GLU A 230 -19.14 3.21 -10.34
C GLU A 230 -17.89 3.81 -9.71
N VAL A 231 -16.80 3.04 -9.71
CA VAL A 231 -15.52 3.49 -9.18
C VAL A 231 -14.68 4.01 -10.32
N GLU A 232 -14.66 5.33 -10.49
CA GLU A 232 -13.72 5.97 -11.42
C GLU A 232 -12.29 5.79 -10.90
N ILE A 233 -11.39 5.24 -11.74
CA ILE A 233 -10.01 4.95 -11.37
C ILE A 233 -9.16 6.22 -11.37
N LEU A 234 -9.31 7.08 -12.39
CA LEU A 234 -8.44 8.23 -12.64
C LEU A 234 -9.03 9.54 -12.12
N THR A 235 -9.18 9.62 -10.80
CA THR A 235 -9.67 10.82 -10.12
C THR A 235 -8.57 11.87 -9.94
N LYS A 236 -8.95 13.10 -9.52
CA LYS A 236 -8.02 14.22 -9.31
C LYS A 236 -6.86 13.86 -8.36
N GLU A 237 -7.14 13.13 -7.28
CA GLU A 237 -6.13 12.66 -6.34
C GLU A 237 -5.11 11.71 -6.98
N VAL A 238 -5.54 10.85 -7.91
CA VAL A 238 -4.63 9.92 -8.61
C VAL A 238 -3.70 10.68 -9.56
N TRP A 239 -4.24 11.66 -10.31
CA TRP A 239 -3.43 12.52 -11.17
C TRP A 239 -2.39 13.32 -10.39
N VAL A 240 -2.79 13.91 -9.26
CA VAL A 240 -1.85 14.61 -8.38
C VAL A 240 -0.81 13.63 -7.83
N SER A 241 -1.21 12.42 -7.42
CA SER A 241 -0.28 11.37 -6.97
C SER A 241 0.77 11.01 -8.03
N PHE A 242 0.38 10.92 -9.31
CA PHE A 242 1.33 10.71 -10.40
C PHE A 242 2.28 11.89 -10.60
N ALA A 243 1.80 13.13 -10.47
CA ALA A 243 2.65 14.31 -10.53
C ALA A 243 3.70 14.30 -9.40
N TYR A 244 3.29 14.00 -8.16
CA TYR A 244 4.21 13.80 -7.04
C TYR A 244 5.21 12.68 -7.32
N ALA A 245 4.74 11.52 -7.80
CA ALA A 245 5.62 10.40 -8.14
C ALA A 245 6.69 10.79 -9.16
N ALA A 246 6.31 11.48 -10.24
CA ALA A 246 7.23 11.95 -11.26
C ALA A 246 8.27 12.93 -10.69
N VAL A 247 7.84 13.91 -9.90
CA VAL A 247 8.72 14.94 -9.31
C VAL A 247 9.68 14.33 -8.27
N PHE A 248 9.19 13.52 -7.34
CA PHE A 248 10.01 13.04 -6.23
C PHE A 248 10.91 11.86 -6.60
N PHE A 249 10.51 10.98 -7.53
CA PHE A 249 11.43 9.97 -8.05
C PHE A 249 12.54 10.59 -8.90
N THR A 250 12.25 11.62 -9.71
CA THR A 250 13.29 12.31 -10.47
C THR A 250 14.22 13.10 -9.55
N ALA A 251 13.69 13.83 -8.56
CA ALA A 251 14.49 14.52 -7.56
C ALA A 251 15.40 13.56 -6.77
N GLY A 252 14.87 12.39 -6.38
CA GLY A 252 15.64 11.38 -5.65
C GLY A 252 16.82 10.84 -6.44
N TYR A 253 16.65 10.67 -7.76
CA TYR A 253 17.74 10.30 -8.66
C TYR A 253 18.87 11.35 -8.66
N PHE A 254 18.55 12.64 -8.78
CA PHE A 254 19.55 13.71 -8.76
C PHE A 254 20.29 13.81 -7.41
N ILE A 255 19.60 13.57 -6.30
CA ILE A 255 20.23 13.49 -4.97
C ILE A 255 21.25 12.35 -4.92
N VAL A 256 20.91 11.18 -5.45
CA VAL A 256 21.81 10.01 -5.48
C VAL A 256 23.02 10.22 -6.38
N ILE A 257 22.87 10.93 -7.51
CA ILE A 257 24.01 11.29 -8.36
C ILE A 257 25.02 12.15 -7.59
N LYS A 258 24.52 13.17 -6.88
CA LYS A 258 25.33 14.13 -6.11
C LYS A 258 25.96 13.53 -4.85
N LYS A 259 25.43 12.43 -4.31
CA LYS A 259 26.06 11.65 -3.24
C LYS A 259 27.39 11.06 -3.79
N SER A 260 28.49 11.78 -3.58
CA SER A 260 29.82 11.34 -3.96
C SER A 260 30.27 10.22 -3.04
N VAL A 261 30.87 9.18 -3.62
CA VAL A 261 31.72 8.25 -2.88
C VAL A 261 32.97 9.04 -2.49
N LYS A 262 32.95 9.68 -1.32
CA LYS A 262 34.17 10.03 -0.60
C LYS A 262 34.36 9.00 0.49
#